data_AF-A0A5C7HCC0-F1
#
_entry.id   AF-A0A5C7HCC0-F1
#
_cell.length_a   1.000
_cell.length_b   1.000
_cell.length_c   1.000
_cell.angle_alpha   90.00
_cell.angle_beta   90.00
_cell.angle_gamma   90.00
#
_symmetry.space_group_name_H-M   'P 1'
#
loop_
_entity.id
_entity.type
_entity.pdbx_description
1 polymer ?
#
loop_
_entity_poly.entity_id
_entity_poly.type
_entity_poly.pdbx_seq_one_letter_code
_entity_poly.pdbx_strand_id
1 'polypeptide(L)'
;MAAEPASKPGSDSFSSAVNDGRTVEECQDMIQRSLRIAPMVKFLKEHLEKSGCAIGDNFIKAFHCDKKISGGYVRGAGIMVCSNHMNIQDEVNQVVIHELIHAYDDCRAANLNWANCAHHACSEIRAGHLSGDCHYKRELLRGYMKIRGHEQDCVRRRVMKSVIANPFCSETAAKDAMEAVWDVCYNDTKPFDRVP
;
A
#
# COMPACT_ATOMS: atom_id res chain seq x y z
N MET A 1 -20.27 26.82 61.43
CA MET A 1 -19.07 26.85 60.57
C MET A 1 -19.44 26.26 59.24
N ALA A 2 -19.14 27.00 58.17
CA ALA A 2 -19.61 26.80 56.81
C ALA A 2 -19.00 25.56 56.14
N ALA A 3 -19.74 25.01 55.18
CA ALA A 3 -19.18 24.34 54.02
C ALA A 3 -20.08 24.64 52.81
N GLU A 4 -19.53 25.37 51.85
CA GLU A 4 -20.14 25.73 50.57
C GLU A 4 -20.43 24.50 49.68
N PRO A 5 -21.43 24.53 48.79
CA PRO A 5 -21.58 23.52 47.77
C PRO A 5 -20.57 23.76 46.63
N ALA A 6 -19.76 22.73 46.36
CA ALA A 6 -18.78 22.70 45.28
C ALA A 6 -19.44 22.84 43.89
N SER A 7 -18.82 23.65 43.05
CA SER A 7 -19.17 23.93 41.66
C SER A 7 -19.09 22.66 40.80
N LYS A 8 -20.06 22.49 39.89
CA LYS A 8 -20.03 21.47 38.85
C LYS A 8 -18.93 21.82 37.83
N PRO A 9 -18.07 20.88 37.41
CA PRO A 9 -17.18 21.12 36.29
C PRO A 9 -18.02 21.14 35.00
N GLY A 10 -17.91 22.25 34.26
CA GLY A 10 -18.44 22.37 32.91
C GLY A 10 -17.83 21.30 32.01
N SER A 11 -18.68 20.62 31.23
CA SER A 11 -18.20 19.75 30.17
C SER A 11 -17.66 20.62 29.04
N ASP A 12 -16.40 21.00 29.14
CA ASP A 12 -15.66 21.46 27.97
C ASP A 12 -15.44 20.24 27.08
N SER A 13 -16.42 20.01 26.20
CA SER A 13 -16.26 19.14 25.04
C SER A 13 -15.25 19.81 24.12
N PHE A 14 -13.96 19.56 24.40
CA PHE A 14 -12.93 19.66 23.40
C PHE A 14 -13.27 18.60 22.35
N SER A 15 -14.00 19.04 21.31
CA SER A 15 -14.06 18.34 20.04
C SER A 15 -12.64 18.34 19.49
N SER A 16 -11.88 17.30 19.86
CA SER A 16 -10.73 16.92 19.06
C SER A 16 -11.31 16.56 17.70
N ALA A 17 -11.11 17.43 16.70
CA ALA A 17 -11.33 17.08 15.32
C ALA A 17 -10.45 15.86 15.05
N VAL A 18 -11.04 14.67 15.19
CA VAL A 18 -10.48 13.45 14.66
C VAL A 18 -10.45 13.73 13.16
N ASN A 19 -9.24 13.81 12.59
CA ASN A 19 -9.10 13.74 11.14
C ASN A 19 -9.54 12.33 10.75
N ASP A 20 -10.85 12.11 10.69
CA ASP A 20 -11.41 10.97 10.00
C ASP A 20 -10.90 11.06 8.57
N GLY A 21 -10.35 9.96 8.06
CA GLY A 21 -9.86 9.91 6.68
C GLY A 21 -10.97 10.24 5.68
N ARG A 22 -10.65 10.18 4.38
CA ARG A 22 -11.59 10.54 3.33
C ARG A 22 -12.86 9.68 3.33
N THR A 23 -13.97 10.27 2.89
CA THR A 23 -15.17 9.47 2.58
C THR A 23 -14.90 8.53 1.40
N VAL A 24 -15.76 7.53 1.22
CA VAL A 24 -15.65 6.60 0.10
C VAL A 24 -15.72 7.33 -1.24
N GLU A 25 -16.63 8.30 -1.36
CA GLU A 25 -16.84 9.10 -2.57
C GLU A 25 -15.62 9.99 -2.86
N GLU A 26 -15.10 10.70 -1.86
CA GLU A 26 -13.88 11.53 -2.01
C GLU A 26 -12.69 10.67 -2.45
N CYS A 27 -12.51 9.51 -1.83
CA CYS A 27 -11.43 8.60 -2.18
C CYS A 27 -11.62 8.02 -3.60
N GLN A 28 -12.86 7.73 -3.99
CA GLN A 28 -13.16 7.28 -5.34
C GLN A 28 -12.80 8.35 -6.39
N ASP A 29 -13.08 9.62 -6.13
CA ASP A 29 -12.66 10.73 -7.00
C ASP A 29 -11.13 10.85 -7.08
N MET A 30 -10.44 10.63 -5.96
CA MET A 30 -8.98 10.61 -5.93
C MET A 30 -8.40 9.45 -6.74
N ILE A 31 -9.02 8.26 -6.70
CA ILE A 31 -8.64 7.11 -7.55
C ILE A 31 -8.83 7.45 -9.03
N GLN A 32 -9.98 8.04 -9.39
CA GLN A 32 -10.23 8.45 -10.78
C GLN A 32 -9.23 9.51 -11.25
N ARG A 33 -8.83 10.42 -10.35
CA ARG A 33 -7.76 11.36 -10.61
C ARG A 33 -6.44 10.64 -10.85
N SER A 34 -6.05 9.67 -10.00
CA SER A 34 -4.84 8.85 -10.20
C SER A 34 -4.81 8.20 -11.58
N LEU A 35 -5.90 7.54 -11.98
CA LEU A 35 -6.05 6.89 -13.28
C LEU A 35 -5.88 7.86 -14.45
N ARG A 36 -6.36 9.10 -14.31
CA ARG A 36 -6.33 10.11 -15.37
C ARG A 36 -5.00 10.84 -15.49
N ILE A 37 -4.35 11.17 -14.36
CA ILE A 37 -3.23 12.14 -14.36
C ILE A 37 -1.91 11.57 -13.86
N ALA A 38 -1.90 10.51 -13.04
CA ALA A 38 -0.65 10.03 -12.44
C ALA A 38 0.16 9.21 -13.47
N PRO A 39 1.36 9.64 -13.88
CA PRO A 39 2.10 9.00 -14.97
C PRO A 39 2.39 7.52 -14.71
N MET A 40 2.78 7.18 -13.47
CA MET A 40 3.06 5.82 -13.04
C MET A 40 1.85 4.90 -13.13
N VAL A 41 0.68 5.41 -12.72
CA VAL A 41 -0.58 4.65 -12.78
C VAL A 41 -0.97 4.38 -14.23
N LYS A 42 -0.86 5.38 -15.10
CA LYS A 42 -1.12 5.22 -16.54
C LYS A 42 -0.17 4.20 -17.16
N PHE A 43 1.13 4.31 -16.85
CA PHE A 43 2.16 3.38 -17.34
C PHE A 43 1.86 1.93 -16.96
N LEU A 44 1.53 1.67 -15.69
CA LEU A 44 1.20 0.33 -15.22
C LEU A 44 -0.09 -0.20 -15.85
N LYS A 45 -1.13 0.64 -15.97
CA LYS A 45 -2.39 0.28 -16.65
C LYS A 45 -2.14 -0.13 -18.10
N GLU A 46 -1.34 0.64 -18.84
CA GLU A 46 -0.98 0.33 -20.23
C GLU A 46 -0.20 -0.99 -20.35
N HIS A 47 0.68 -1.30 -19.39
CA HIS A 47 1.44 -2.56 -19.42
C HIS A 47 0.61 -3.77 -19.01
N LEU A 48 -0.34 -3.61 -18.10
CA LEU A 48 -1.35 -4.63 -17.80
C LEU A 48 -2.17 -4.97 -19.05
N GLU A 49 -2.61 -3.95 -19.79
CA GLU A 49 -3.36 -4.12 -21.04
C GLU A 49 -2.52 -4.83 -22.11
N LYS A 50 -1.26 -4.43 -22.32
CA LYS A 50 -0.33 -5.09 -23.25
C LYS A 50 -0.04 -6.55 -22.89
N SER A 51 -0.06 -6.88 -21.60
CA SER A 51 0.11 -8.25 -21.11
C SER A 51 -1.18 -9.10 -21.17
N GLY A 52 -2.28 -8.56 -21.69
CA GLY A 52 -3.55 -9.27 -21.83
C GLY A 52 -4.44 -9.24 -20.58
N CYS A 53 -4.12 -8.41 -19.59
CA CYS A 53 -4.88 -8.24 -18.35
C CYS A 53 -5.44 -6.83 -18.23
N ALA A 54 -6.14 -6.37 -19.27
CA ALA A 54 -6.78 -5.07 -19.26
C ALA A 54 -7.71 -4.91 -18.04
N ILE A 55 -7.60 -3.77 -17.36
CA ILE A 55 -8.40 -3.44 -16.18
C ILE A 55 -9.53 -2.48 -16.57
N GLY A 56 -10.76 -2.78 -16.13
CA GLY A 56 -11.96 -1.98 -16.41
C GLY A 56 -12.29 -0.94 -15.35
N ASP A 57 -13.37 -0.18 -15.57
CA ASP A 57 -13.78 0.99 -14.77
C ASP A 57 -14.17 0.71 -13.31
N ASN A 58 -14.18 -0.57 -12.91
CA ASN A 58 -14.52 -1.01 -11.56
C ASN A 58 -13.41 -1.83 -10.89
N PHE A 59 -12.22 -1.90 -11.52
CA PHE A 59 -11.12 -2.69 -11.00
C PHE A 59 -10.50 -2.08 -9.74
N ILE A 60 -10.61 -0.76 -9.54
CA ILE A 60 -10.05 -0.05 -8.39
C ILE A 60 -11.20 0.69 -7.68
N LYS A 61 -11.46 0.33 -6.42
CA LYS A 61 -12.59 0.88 -5.65
C LYS A 61 -12.18 1.34 -4.26
N ALA A 62 -12.81 2.41 -3.81
CA ALA A 62 -12.71 2.89 -2.45
C ALA A 62 -13.66 2.10 -1.52
N PHE A 63 -13.20 1.83 -0.29
CA PHE A 63 -13.98 1.17 0.75
C PHE A 63 -13.70 1.80 2.11
N HIS A 64 -14.67 1.72 3.02
CA HIS A 64 -14.40 1.90 4.44
C HIS A 64 -13.82 0.61 5.02
N CYS A 65 -12.71 0.69 5.74
CA CYS A 65 -12.01 -0.45 6.30
C CYS A 65 -11.93 -0.38 7.83
N ASP A 66 -12.25 -1.50 8.50
CA ASP A 66 -12.10 -1.60 9.96
C ASP A 66 -10.63 -1.85 10.37
N LYS A 67 -9.87 -2.50 9.49
CA LYS A 67 -8.45 -2.78 9.68
C LYS A 67 -7.61 -1.60 9.25
N LYS A 68 -6.55 -1.31 10.01
CA LYS A 68 -5.55 -0.27 9.70
C LYS A 68 -4.62 -0.68 8.54
N ILE A 69 -5.19 -0.83 7.35
CA ILE A 69 -4.51 -1.10 6.08
C ILE A 69 -4.85 -0.01 5.07
N SER A 70 -3.94 0.26 4.14
CA SER A 70 -4.16 1.31 3.13
C SER A 70 -4.96 0.81 1.92
N GLY A 71 -4.87 -0.48 1.61
CA GLY A 71 -5.50 -1.10 0.47
C GLY A 71 -5.03 -2.53 0.29
N GLY A 72 -5.38 -3.13 -0.85
CA GLY A 72 -4.91 -4.46 -1.23
C GLY A 72 -5.44 -4.91 -2.59
N TYR A 73 -4.64 -5.71 -3.28
CA TYR A 73 -5.00 -6.44 -4.49
C TYR A 73 -5.53 -7.84 -4.16
N VAL A 74 -6.62 -8.23 -4.81
CA VAL A 74 -7.19 -9.57 -4.72
C VAL A 74 -7.44 -10.11 -6.13
N ARG A 75 -6.86 -11.29 -6.42
CA ARG A 75 -7.04 -11.99 -7.69
C ARG A 75 -8.53 -12.17 -8.01
N GLY A 76 -8.93 -11.75 -9.21
CA GLY A 76 -10.31 -11.85 -9.70
C GLY A 76 -11.29 -10.80 -9.16
N ALA A 77 -10.93 -10.04 -8.12
CA ALA A 77 -11.78 -8.98 -7.57
C ALA A 77 -11.27 -7.56 -7.88
N GLY A 78 -9.94 -7.36 -7.91
CA GLY A 78 -9.31 -6.08 -8.20
C GLY A 78 -8.61 -5.46 -6.99
N ILE A 79 -8.52 -4.13 -6.99
CA ILE A 79 -7.82 -3.32 -6.00
C ILE A 79 -8.83 -2.60 -5.10
N MET A 80 -8.63 -2.73 -3.80
CA MET A 80 -9.32 -1.99 -2.76
C MET A 80 -8.41 -0.88 -2.23
N VAL A 81 -8.96 0.32 -2.02
CA VAL A 81 -8.31 1.42 -1.30
C VAL A 81 -9.16 1.78 -0.08
N CYS A 82 -8.58 1.81 1.10
CA CYS A 82 -9.28 2.10 2.35
C CYS A 82 -9.40 3.61 2.58
N SER A 83 -10.57 4.19 2.26
CA SER A 83 -10.78 5.64 2.22
C SER A 83 -10.53 6.33 3.55
N ASN A 84 -10.97 5.72 4.65
CA ASN A 84 -10.82 6.20 6.02
C ASN A 84 -9.37 6.17 6.53
N HIS A 85 -8.42 5.71 5.70
CA HIS A 85 -6.99 5.73 5.96
C HIS A 85 -6.21 6.57 4.95
N MET A 86 -6.92 7.33 4.10
CA MET A 86 -6.37 8.28 3.15
C MET A 86 -6.70 9.69 3.58
N ASN A 87 -5.79 10.62 3.35
CA ASN A 87 -5.94 12.04 3.64
C ASN A 87 -5.61 12.89 2.42
N ILE A 88 -4.58 12.51 1.66
CA ILE A 88 -4.08 13.31 0.52
C ILE A 88 -3.94 12.48 -0.75
N GLN A 89 -3.99 13.15 -1.91
CA GLN A 89 -3.96 12.51 -3.25
C GLN A 89 -2.73 11.61 -3.44
N ASP A 90 -1.61 12.01 -2.85
CA ASP A 90 -0.37 11.28 -2.93
C ASP A 90 -0.45 9.90 -2.27
N GLU A 91 -1.16 9.76 -1.14
CA GLU A 91 -1.34 8.46 -0.48
C GLU A 91 -2.17 7.50 -1.34
N VAL A 92 -3.26 7.99 -1.94
CA VAL A 92 -4.07 7.21 -2.90
C VAL A 92 -3.23 6.80 -4.11
N ASN A 93 -2.41 7.70 -4.64
CA ASN A 93 -1.50 7.37 -5.75
C ASN A 93 -0.53 6.24 -5.35
N GLN A 94 0.07 6.30 -4.16
CA GLN A 94 1.01 5.28 -3.69
C GLN A 94 0.34 3.91 -3.54
N VAL A 95 -0.85 3.85 -2.94
CA VAL A 95 -1.62 2.59 -2.84
C VAL A 95 -1.92 2.06 -4.24
N VAL A 96 -2.49 2.87 -5.12
CA VAL A 96 -2.86 2.43 -6.48
C VAL A 96 -1.63 1.91 -7.25
N ILE A 97 -0.48 2.58 -7.16
CA ILE A 97 0.75 2.12 -7.83
C ILE A 97 1.22 0.79 -7.25
N HIS A 98 1.28 0.67 -5.91
CA HIS A 98 1.70 -0.54 -5.21
C HIS A 98 0.83 -1.74 -5.62
N GLU A 99 -0.49 -1.58 -5.57
CA GLU A 99 -1.44 -2.65 -5.88
C GLU A 99 -1.50 -2.97 -7.39
N LEU A 100 -1.22 -2.00 -8.28
CA LEU A 100 -1.08 -2.28 -9.71
C LEU A 100 0.18 -3.10 -10.03
N ILE A 101 1.25 -2.98 -9.25
CA ILE A 101 2.44 -3.84 -9.39
C ILE A 101 2.08 -5.28 -9.01
N HIS A 102 1.31 -5.48 -7.93
CA HIS A 102 0.77 -6.80 -7.58
C HIS A 102 -0.11 -7.38 -8.68
N ALA A 103 -1.02 -6.58 -9.24
CA ALA A 103 -1.85 -7.00 -10.37
C ALA A 103 -1.01 -7.38 -11.60
N TYR A 104 0.05 -6.63 -11.88
CA TYR A 104 0.97 -6.90 -12.99
C TYR A 104 1.79 -8.18 -12.77
N ASP A 105 2.24 -8.41 -11.54
CA ASP A 105 2.93 -9.64 -11.16
C ASP A 105 2.03 -10.86 -11.31
N ASP A 106 0.79 -10.76 -10.85
CA ASP A 106 -0.20 -11.82 -11.01
C ASP A 106 -0.49 -12.10 -12.49
N CYS A 107 -0.65 -11.03 -13.28
CA CYS A 107 -0.90 -11.13 -14.71
C CYS A 107 0.22 -11.83 -15.48
N ARG A 108 1.48 -11.46 -15.23
CA ARG A 108 2.61 -11.95 -16.04
C ARG A 108 3.13 -13.32 -15.59
N ALA A 109 2.87 -13.70 -14.34
CA ALA A 109 3.43 -14.91 -13.77
C ALA A 109 2.50 -16.10 -14.02
N ALA A 110 2.99 -17.12 -14.73
CA ALA A 110 2.21 -18.31 -15.05
C ALA A 110 1.67 -19.05 -13.81
N ASN A 111 2.41 -19.03 -12.69
CA ASN A 111 2.13 -19.85 -11.50
C ASN A 111 2.20 -19.05 -10.18
N LEU A 112 1.88 -17.75 -10.19
CA LEU A 112 1.87 -16.97 -8.95
C LEU A 112 0.82 -17.55 -7.98
N ASN A 113 1.19 -17.69 -6.72
CA ASN A 113 0.33 -18.26 -5.69
C ASN A 113 0.42 -17.39 -4.44
N TRP A 114 -0.64 -16.62 -4.17
CA TRP A 114 -0.71 -15.72 -3.02
C TRP A 114 -0.68 -16.45 -1.67
N ALA A 115 -0.92 -17.77 -1.62
CA ALA A 115 -0.74 -18.59 -0.42
C ALA A 115 0.70 -19.11 -0.24
N ASN A 116 1.58 -18.91 -1.22
CA ASN A 116 2.99 -19.25 -1.10
C ASN A 116 3.78 -18.01 -0.61
N CYS A 117 4.46 -18.13 0.52
CA CYS A 117 5.18 -17.03 1.15
C CYS A 117 6.28 -16.44 0.26
N ALA A 118 6.98 -17.25 -0.53
CA ALA A 118 8.02 -16.79 -1.44
C ALA A 118 7.44 -15.98 -2.61
N HIS A 119 6.30 -16.42 -3.16
CA HIS A 119 5.61 -15.68 -4.22
C HIS A 119 5.07 -14.34 -3.70
N HIS A 120 4.42 -14.36 -2.53
CA HIS A 120 3.91 -13.15 -1.90
C HIS A 120 5.05 -12.17 -1.55
N ALA A 121 6.11 -12.65 -0.90
CA ALA A 121 7.28 -11.84 -0.57
C ALA A 121 7.93 -11.24 -1.82
N CYS A 122 8.06 -12.01 -2.91
CA CYS A 122 8.62 -11.52 -4.16
C CYS A 122 7.82 -10.32 -4.71
N SER A 123 6.49 -10.42 -4.72
CA SER A 123 5.65 -9.34 -5.23
C SER A 123 5.67 -8.12 -4.31
N GLU A 124 5.76 -8.32 -2.99
CA GLU A 124 5.92 -7.21 -2.02
C GLU A 124 7.28 -6.52 -2.13
N ILE A 125 8.35 -7.26 -2.41
CA ILE A 125 9.69 -6.67 -2.65
C ILE A 125 9.62 -5.76 -3.87
N ARG A 126 9.03 -6.25 -4.96
CA ARG A 126 8.85 -5.49 -6.20
C ARG A 126 7.96 -4.28 -5.99
N ALA A 127 6.82 -4.43 -5.34
CA ALA A 127 5.90 -3.33 -5.06
C ALA A 127 6.55 -2.26 -4.17
N GLY A 128 7.26 -2.65 -3.11
CA GLY A 128 8.00 -1.73 -2.24
C GLY A 128 9.13 -0.98 -2.95
N HIS A 129 9.82 -1.66 -3.87
CA HIS A 129 10.94 -1.09 -4.63
C HIS A 129 10.48 -0.17 -5.77
N LEU A 130 9.48 -0.60 -6.55
CA LEU A 130 9.08 0.06 -7.80
C LEU A 130 7.98 1.11 -7.63
N SER A 131 7.27 1.14 -6.49
CA SER A 131 6.22 2.14 -6.24
C SER A 131 6.76 3.54 -5.92
N GLY A 132 8.02 3.63 -5.49
CA GLY A 132 8.60 4.85 -4.94
C GLY A 132 8.18 5.12 -3.48
N ASP A 133 7.46 4.20 -2.84
CA ASP A 133 6.98 4.40 -1.47
C ASP A 133 8.12 4.42 -0.44
N CYS A 134 9.22 3.72 -0.75
CA CYS A 134 10.45 3.70 0.06
C CYS A 134 11.46 4.79 -0.32
N HIS A 135 11.07 5.79 -1.13
CA HIS A 135 11.91 6.91 -1.50
C HIS A 135 12.36 7.73 -0.27
N TYR A 136 13.61 8.20 -0.25
CA TYR A 136 14.25 8.79 0.94
C TYR A 136 13.44 9.93 1.57
N LYS A 137 12.90 10.84 0.75
CA LYS A 137 12.06 11.95 1.24
C LYS A 137 10.83 11.47 2.03
N ARG A 138 10.20 10.35 1.61
CA ARG A 138 9.03 9.78 2.30
C ARG A 138 9.46 9.14 3.61
N GLU A 139 10.55 8.39 3.59
CA GLU A 139 11.11 7.76 4.78
C GLU A 139 11.55 8.80 5.82
N LEU A 140 12.12 9.92 5.38
CA LEU A 140 12.46 11.05 6.24
C LEU A 140 11.22 11.66 6.90
N LEU A 141 10.14 11.87 6.14
CA LEU A 141 8.86 12.34 6.67
C LEU A 141 8.21 11.34 7.63
N ARG A 142 8.53 10.05 7.50
CA ARG A 142 8.15 8.97 8.43
C ARG A 142 9.09 8.82 9.63
N GLY A 143 10.13 9.67 9.73
CA GLY A 143 11.08 9.69 10.85
C GLY A 143 12.30 8.77 10.70
N TYR A 144 12.49 8.13 9.54
CA TYR A 144 13.66 7.32 9.26
C TYR A 144 14.81 8.16 8.71
N MET A 145 15.89 8.30 9.48
CA MET A 145 17.02 9.20 9.17
C MET A 145 18.19 8.52 8.46
N LYS A 146 18.19 7.18 8.36
CA LYS A 146 19.28 6.43 7.72
C LYS A 146 19.34 6.78 6.23
N ILE A 147 20.54 7.06 5.71
CA ILE A 147 20.74 7.43 4.30
C ILE A 147 21.19 6.21 3.49
N ARG A 148 22.30 5.58 3.88
CA ARG A 148 22.85 4.43 3.15
C ARG A 148 21.99 3.20 3.40
N GLY A 149 21.52 2.56 2.33
CA GLY A 149 20.72 1.33 2.42
C GLY A 149 19.28 1.52 2.88
N HIS A 150 18.81 2.77 2.97
CA HIS A 150 17.53 3.11 3.58
C HIS A 150 16.34 2.48 2.84
N GLU A 151 16.40 2.43 1.51
CA GLU A 151 15.35 1.87 0.68
C GLU A 151 15.22 0.37 0.93
N GLN A 152 16.32 -0.38 0.89
CA GLN A 152 16.28 -1.82 1.17
C GLN A 152 15.73 -2.11 2.56
N ASP A 153 16.10 -1.30 3.56
CA ASP A 153 15.55 -1.46 4.91
C ASP A 153 14.05 -1.16 4.95
N CYS A 154 13.58 -0.13 4.24
CA CYS A 154 12.15 0.17 4.11
C CYS A 154 11.40 -0.97 3.43
N VAL A 155 11.91 -1.48 2.31
CA VAL A 155 11.31 -2.60 1.57
C VAL A 155 11.23 -3.83 2.48
N ARG A 156 12.32 -4.20 3.17
CA ARG A 156 12.30 -5.32 4.14
C ARG A 156 11.24 -5.15 5.23
N ARG A 157 11.12 -3.96 5.83
CA ARG A 157 10.10 -3.68 6.85
C ARG A 157 8.68 -3.86 6.31
N ARG A 158 8.42 -3.37 5.10
CA ARG A 158 7.08 -3.47 4.48
C ARG A 158 6.74 -4.90 4.06
N VAL A 159 7.69 -5.62 3.46
CA VAL A 159 7.53 -7.03 3.08
C VAL A 159 7.21 -7.88 4.30
N MET A 160 7.99 -7.77 5.38
CA MET A 160 7.72 -8.51 6.62
C MET A 160 6.33 -8.20 7.17
N LYS A 161 5.93 -6.91 7.21
CA LYS A 161 4.60 -6.51 7.68
C LYS A 161 3.48 -7.14 6.84
N SER A 162 3.62 -7.19 5.52
CA SER A 162 2.59 -7.75 4.63
C SER A 162 2.54 -9.27 4.71
N VAL A 163 3.70 -9.95 4.60
CA VAL A 163 3.76 -11.41 4.55
C VAL A 163 3.39 -12.05 5.89
N ILE A 164 3.72 -11.44 7.03
CA ILE A 164 3.26 -11.92 8.36
C ILE A 164 1.72 -11.85 8.48
N ALA A 165 1.08 -10.88 7.83
CA ALA A 165 -0.38 -10.76 7.84
C ALA A 165 -1.08 -11.81 6.97
N ASN A 166 -0.32 -12.56 6.15
CA ASN A 166 -0.85 -13.64 5.33
C ASN A 166 -1.09 -14.89 6.20
N PRO A 167 -2.31 -15.45 6.26
CA PRO A 167 -2.63 -16.58 7.12
C PRO A 167 -1.88 -17.87 6.78
N PHE A 168 -1.27 -17.96 5.59
CA PHE A 168 -0.48 -19.11 5.15
C PHE A 168 1.01 -19.00 5.53
N CYS A 169 1.44 -17.89 6.13
CA CYS A 169 2.84 -17.60 6.42
C CYS A 169 3.06 -17.33 7.91
N SER A 170 3.91 -18.14 8.55
CA SER A 170 4.45 -17.80 9.88
C SER A 170 5.48 -16.68 9.76
N GLU A 171 5.82 -16.03 10.87
CA GLU A 171 6.87 -15.00 10.88
C GLU A 171 8.24 -15.54 10.41
N THR A 172 8.60 -16.76 10.83
CA THR A 172 9.82 -17.43 10.36
C THR A 172 9.74 -17.71 8.87
N ALA A 173 8.62 -18.26 8.38
CA ALA A 173 8.45 -18.53 6.96
C ALA A 173 8.46 -17.24 6.12
N ALA A 174 7.92 -16.14 6.62
CA ALA A 174 7.94 -14.83 5.97
C ALA A 174 9.38 -14.32 5.82
N LYS A 175 10.20 -14.42 6.87
CA LYS A 175 11.60 -14.01 6.85
C LYS A 175 12.43 -14.87 5.90
N ASP A 176 12.31 -16.19 6.01
CA ASP A 176 13.06 -17.13 5.18
C ASP A 176 12.68 -16.97 3.70
N ALA A 177 11.38 -16.80 3.41
CA ALA A 177 10.89 -16.53 2.06
C ALA A 177 11.46 -15.23 1.50
N MET A 178 11.40 -14.12 2.26
CA MET A 178 11.91 -12.82 1.83
C MET A 178 13.40 -12.89 1.47
N GLU A 179 14.23 -13.46 2.34
CA GLU A 179 15.67 -13.57 2.08
C GLU A 179 15.97 -14.50 0.91
N ALA A 180 15.22 -15.60 0.76
CA ALA A 180 15.42 -16.56 -0.33
C ALA A 180 15.14 -15.98 -1.73
N VAL A 181 14.22 -15.03 -1.85
CA VAL A 181 13.85 -14.43 -3.15
C VAL A 181 14.43 -13.03 -3.36
N TRP A 182 15.13 -12.47 -2.37
CA TRP A 182 15.52 -11.04 -2.35
C TRP A 182 16.24 -10.61 -3.62
N ASP A 183 17.35 -11.26 -3.96
CA ASP A 183 18.20 -10.85 -5.09
C ASP A 183 17.47 -10.98 -6.42
N VAL A 184 16.59 -11.98 -6.58
CA VAL A 184 15.82 -12.16 -7.81
C VAL A 184 14.77 -11.07 -7.95
N CYS A 185 13.98 -10.84 -6.89
CA CYS A 185 12.79 -10.00 -6.97
C CYS A 185 13.13 -8.51 -6.86
N TYR A 186 14.16 -8.14 -6.09
CA TYR A 186 14.61 -6.76 -5.98
C TYR A 186 15.25 -6.26 -7.28
N ASN A 187 15.92 -7.15 -8.03
CA ASN A 187 16.53 -6.78 -9.31
C ASN A 187 15.57 -6.91 -10.52
N ASP A 188 14.39 -7.49 -10.36
CA ASP A 188 13.37 -7.52 -11.42
C ASP A 188 12.59 -6.20 -11.43
N THR A 189 12.90 -5.34 -12.39
CA THR A 189 12.29 -4.01 -12.53
C THR A 189 11.07 -3.98 -13.45
N LYS A 190 10.66 -5.11 -14.05
CA LYS A 190 9.55 -5.09 -15.02
C LYS A 190 8.26 -4.54 -14.38
N PRO A 191 7.41 -3.79 -15.12
CA PRO A 191 7.54 -3.44 -16.53
C PRO A 191 8.49 -2.26 -16.81
N PHE A 192 9.11 -1.67 -15.79
CA PHE A 192 10.02 -0.55 -15.96
C PHE A 192 11.38 -1.01 -16.52
N ASP A 193 11.97 -0.17 -17.36
CA ASP A 193 13.34 -0.38 -17.85
C ASP A 193 14.39 -0.13 -16.77
N ARG A 194 14.03 0.66 -15.76
CA ARG A 194 14.82 0.94 -14.56
C ARG A 194 13.89 1.31 -13.40
N VAL A 195 14.42 1.30 -12.18
CA VAL A 195 13.69 1.79 -11.01
C VAL A 195 13.25 3.25 -11.24
N PRO A 196 11.95 3.58 -11.06
CA PRO A 196 11.38 4.91 -11.30
C PRO A 196 11.92 6.03 -10.39
#